data_AF-A0A4R1MCR7-F1
#
_entry.id   AF-A0A4R1MCR7-F1
#
_cell.length_a   1.000
_cell.length_b   1.000
_cell.length_c   1.000
_cell.angle_alpha   90.00
_cell.angle_beta   90.00
_cell.angle_gamma   90.00
#
_symmetry.space_group_name_H-M   'P 1'
#
loop_
_entity.id
_entity.type
_entity.pdbx_description
1 polymer ?
#
loop_
_entity_poly.entity_id
_entity_poly.type
_entity_poly.pdbx_seq_one_letter_code
_entity_poly.pdbx_strand_id
1 'polypeptide(L)'
;MKILFMLICVVASSTAFAECVTNARGVTACNNAQAAGGYNANTGNAWKAQKNQNGVTTTQTSKGGEARTKNGKGVYKSPSGKTCYRSANSQGCN
;
A
#
# COMPACT_ATOMS: atom_id res chain seq x y z
N MET A 1 13.22 41.63 5.18
CA MET A 1 13.65 40.31 4.67
C MET A 1 13.25 39.13 5.57
N LYS A 2 13.33 39.23 6.90
CA LYS A 2 12.95 38.14 7.84
C LYS A 2 11.49 37.64 7.71
N ILE A 3 10.56 38.55 7.44
CA ILE A 3 9.13 38.22 7.27
C ILE A 3 8.89 37.40 5.99
N LEU A 4 9.64 37.67 4.91
CA LEU A 4 9.52 36.94 3.65
C LEU A 4 9.97 35.48 3.79
N PHE A 5 11.04 35.23 4.55
CA PHE A 5 11.51 33.88 4.85
C PHE A 5 10.53 33.08 5.72
N MET A 6 9.87 33.72 6.71
CA MET A 6 8.83 33.04 7.49
C MET A 6 7.61 32.67 6.64
N LEU A 7 7.20 33.55 5.73
CA LEU A 7 6.04 33.30 4.87
C LEU A 7 6.29 32.11 3.92
N ILE A 8 7.50 32.00 3.38
CA ILE A 8 7.92 30.86 2.53
C ILE A 8 7.90 29.54 3.30
N CYS A 9 8.36 29.53 4.56
CA CYS A 9 8.33 28.32 5.39
C CYS A 9 6.89 27.85 5.68
N VAL A 10 5.95 28.77 5.92
CA VAL A 10 4.54 28.42 6.19
C VAL A 10 3.86 27.86 4.93
N VAL A 11 4.18 28.38 3.74
CA VAL A 11 3.62 27.89 2.47
C VAL A 11 4.26 26.56 2.03
N ALA A 12 5.55 26.33 2.32
CA ALA A 12 6.20 25.04 2.04
C ALA A 12 5.72 23.91 2.96
N SER A 13 5.23 24.25 4.16
CA SER A 13 4.75 23.28 5.16
C SER A 13 3.38 22.68 4.82
N SER A 14 2.60 23.32 3.94
CA SER A 14 1.22 22.93 3.66
C SER A 14 1.08 21.85 2.58
N THR A 15 2.18 21.40 1.96
CA THR A 15 2.13 20.38 0.89
C THR A 15 2.46 18.95 1.36
N ALA A 16 2.53 18.71 2.67
CA ALA A 16 2.83 17.38 3.23
C ALA A 16 1.58 16.56 3.62
N PHE A 17 0.40 16.92 3.11
CA PHE A 17 -0.79 16.11 3.31
C PHE A 17 -0.76 14.93 2.34
N ALA A 18 -0.25 13.79 2.81
CA ALA A 18 -0.70 12.52 2.25
C ALA A 18 -2.23 12.48 2.47
N GLU A 19 -3.01 12.52 1.39
CA GLU A 19 -4.47 12.38 1.48
C GLU A 19 -4.78 10.96 1.97
N CYS A 20 -4.94 10.84 3.29
CA CYS A 20 -5.21 9.62 4.01
C CYS A 20 -6.65 9.63 4.50
N VAL A 21 -7.49 8.76 3.94
CA VAL A 21 -8.88 8.61 4.35
C VAL A 21 -9.04 7.29 5.10
N THR A 22 -9.54 7.35 6.33
CA THR A 22 -9.95 6.16 7.09
C THR A 22 -11.42 5.87 6.84
N ASN A 23 -11.75 4.67 6.37
CA ASN A 23 -13.14 4.27 6.16
C ASN A 23 -13.80 3.73 7.44
N ALA A 24 -15.12 3.53 7.40
CA ALA A 24 -15.89 2.97 8.53
C ALA A 24 -15.47 1.54 8.95
N ARG A 25 -14.61 0.86 8.16
CA ARG A 25 -14.02 -0.44 8.49
C ARG A 25 -12.66 -0.32 9.17
N GLY A 26 -12.21 0.89 9.51
CA GLY A 26 -10.91 1.14 10.14
C GLY A 26 -9.73 0.98 9.19
N VAL A 27 -9.95 1.02 7.87
CA VAL A 27 -8.89 0.95 6.87
C VAL A 27 -8.47 2.36 6.50
N THR A 28 -7.21 2.70 6.75
CA THR A 28 -6.61 3.97 6.32
C THR A 28 -6.00 3.78 4.94
N ALA A 29 -6.45 4.54 3.95
CA ALA A 29 -5.91 4.57 2.60
C ALA A 29 -5.26 5.92 2.32
N CYS A 30 -3.95 5.92 2.03
CA CYS A 30 -3.13 7.11 1.79
C CYS A 30 -2.64 7.17 0.34
N ASN A 31 -2.43 8.39 -0.16
CA ASN A 31 -1.83 8.68 -1.46
C ASN A 31 -2.61 7.99 -2.61
N ASN A 32 -3.85 8.38 -2.91
CA ASN A 32 -4.64 7.76 -3.99
C ASN A 32 -4.74 6.22 -3.91
N ALA A 33 -4.90 5.68 -2.70
CA ALA A 33 -4.91 4.23 -2.43
C ALA A 33 -3.62 3.48 -2.85
N GLN A 34 -2.49 4.19 -2.94
CA GLN A 34 -1.17 3.59 -3.13
C GLN A 34 -0.68 2.91 -1.87
N ALA A 35 -1.10 3.37 -0.69
CA ALA A 35 -0.86 2.70 0.57
C ALA A 35 -2.18 2.49 1.30
N ALA A 36 -2.38 1.30 1.86
CA ALA A 36 -3.50 1.02 2.76
C ALA A 36 -3.00 0.22 3.95
N GLY A 37 -3.68 0.32 5.09
CA GLY A 37 -3.35 -0.48 6.25
C GLY A 37 -4.54 -0.65 7.18
N GLY A 38 -4.44 -1.62 8.06
CA GLY A 38 -5.46 -1.89 9.05
C GLY A 38 -4.95 -2.77 10.17
N TYR A 39 -5.69 -2.75 11.27
CA TYR A 39 -5.45 -3.59 12.43
C TYR A 39 -6.74 -4.32 12.79
N ASN A 40 -6.65 -5.64 12.95
CA ASN A 40 -7.75 -6.47 13.40
C ASN A 40 -7.57 -6.77 14.89
N ALA A 41 -8.31 -6.05 15.73
CA ALA A 41 -8.26 -6.18 17.19
C ALA A 41 -8.64 -7.58 17.70
N ASN A 42 -9.55 -8.28 17.01
CA ASN A 42 -9.98 -9.62 17.41
C ASN A 42 -8.88 -10.69 17.24
N THR A 43 -7.94 -10.46 16.33
CA THR A 43 -6.88 -11.45 15.99
C THR A 43 -5.46 -10.96 16.30
N GLY A 44 -5.34 -9.72 16.79
CA GLY A 44 -4.08 -9.02 17.00
C GLY A 44 -3.26 -8.83 15.71
N ASN A 45 -3.88 -8.92 14.54
CA ASN A 45 -3.17 -8.94 13.26
C ASN A 45 -3.18 -7.56 12.61
N ALA A 46 -2.01 -6.98 12.40
CA ALA A 46 -1.85 -5.77 11.61
C ALA A 46 -1.52 -6.14 10.16
N TRP A 47 -1.95 -5.32 9.22
CA TRP A 47 -1.54 -5.46 7.83
C TRP A 47 -1.31 -4.10 7.18
N LYS A 48 -0.39 -4.09 6.22
CA LYS A 48 -0.12 -2.95 5.35
C LYS A 48 -0.10 -3.43 3.92
N ALA A 49 -0.59 -2.62 3.00
CA ALA A 49 -0.61 -2.84 1.57
C ALA A 49 0.03 -1.64 0.88
N GLN A 50 0.93 -1.90 -0.06
CA GLN A 50 1.61 -0.87 -0.85
C GLN A 50 1.53 -1.25 -2.32
N LYS A 51 1.08 -0.32 -3.16
CA LYS A 51 1.02 -0.46 -4.60
C LYS A 51 2.23 0.23 -5.23
N ASN A 52 2.98 -0.50 -6.04
CA ASN A 52 4.10 0.05 -6.80
C ASN A 52 3.64 0.72 -8.12
N GLN A 53 4.56 1.39 -8.80
CA GLN A 53 4.31 2.06 -10.09
C GLN A 53 3.79 1.10 -11.18
N ASN A 54 4.17 -0.18 -11.11
CA ASN A 54 3.72 -1.23 -12.03
C ASN A 54 2.32 -1.79 -11.68
N GLY A 55 1.63 -1.23 -10.69
CA GLY A 55 0.29 -1.60 -10.25
C GLY A 55 0.23 -2.89 -9.40
N VAL A 56 1.37 -3.41 -8.95
CA VAL A 56 1.43 -4.56 -8.03
C VAL A 56 1.23 -4.06 -6.61
N THR A 57 0.20 -4.58 -5.95
CA THR A 57 -0.07 -4.35 -4.53
C THR A 57 0.56 -5.45 -3.69
N THR A 58 1.54 -5.11 -2.87
CA THR A 58 2.14 -5.99 -1.87
C THR A 58 1.48 -5.77 -0.53
N THR A 59 0.82 -6.79 0.01
CA THR A 59 0.24 -6.82 1.36
C THR A 59 1.16 -7.60 2.28
N GLN A 60 1.53 -7.02 3.41
CA GLN A 60 2.32 -7.64 4.47
C GLN A 60 1.52 -7.62 5.77
N THR A 61 1.60 -8.70 6.54
CA THR A 61 0.94 -8.85 7.85
C THR A 61 1.97 -8.90 8.97
N SER A 62 1.58 -8.52 10.19
CA SER A 62 2.47 -8.56 11.36
C SER A 62 2.90 -9.98 11.75
N LYS A 63 2.18 -11.00 11.26
CA LYS A 63 2.52 -12.43 11.45
C LYS A 63 3.47 -12.96 10.38
N GLY A 64 4.04 -12.11 9.54
CA GLY A 64 5.05 -12.47 8.53
C GLY A 64 4.50 -12.91 7.17
N GLY A 65 3.19 -12.91 6.97
CA GLY A 65 2.60 -13.23 5.67
C GLY A 65 2.76 -12.07 4.68
N GLU A 66 3.32 -12.34 3.51
CA GLU A 66 3.37 -11.43 2.36
C GLU A 66 2.57 -12.00 1.18
N ALA A 67 1.67 -11.20 0.63
CA ALA A 67 0.93 -11.51 -0.59
C ALA A 67 1.10 -10.37 -1.59
N ARG A 68 1.53 -10.67 -2.81
CA ARG A 68 1.54 -9.68 -3.89
C ARG A 68 0.35 -9.94 -4.79
N THR A 69 -0.30 -8.89 -5.25
CA THR A 69 -1.46 -8.97 -6.13
C THR A 69 -1.34 -7.94 -7.26
N LYS A 70 -1.82 -8.28 -8.45
CA LYS A 70 -1.93 -7.36 -9.59
C LYS A 70 -3.26 -7.64 -10.30
N ASN A 71 -4.08 -6.62 -10.53
CA ASN A 71 -5.38 -6.75 -11.20
C ASN A 71 -6.28 -7.86 -10.62
N GLY A 72 -6.34 -7.98 -9.29
CA GLY A 72 -7.14 -9.01 -8.60
C GLY A 72 -6.56 -10.43 -8.64
N LYS A 73 -5.37 -10.63 -9.20
CA LYS A 73 -4.65 -11.91 -9.22
C LYS A 73 -3.50 -11.87 -8.22
N GLY A 74 -3.31 -12.92 -7.43
CA GLY A 74 -2.07 -13.12 -6.67
C GLY A 74 -0.90 -13.25 -7.63
N VAL A 75 0.23 -12.60 -7.35
CA VAL A 75 1.45 -12.70 -8.15
C VAL A 75 2.60 -13.11 -7.24
N TYR A 76 3.50 -13.96 -7.73
CA TYR A 76 4.68 -14.40 -6.98
C TYR A 76 5.84 -14.67 -7.94
N LYS A 77 7.07 -14.67 -7.42
CA LYS A 77 8.24 -15.09 -8.18
C LYS A 77 8.48 -16.58 -7.93
N SER A 78 8.58 -17.37 -9.01
CA SER A 78 8.95 -18.77 -8.91
C SER A 78 10.44 -18.91 -8.54
N PRO A 79 10.87 -20.10 -8.07
CA PRO A 79 12.30 -20.40 -7.88
C PRO A 79 13.14 -20.22 -9.16
N SER A 80 12.51 -20.39 -10.33
CA SER A 80 13.10 -20.16 -11.65
C SER A 80 13.13 -18.68 -12.09
N GLY A 81 12.73 -17.73 -11.23
CA GLY A 81 12.75 -16.29 -11.50
C GLY A 81 11.57 -15.76 -12.32
N LYS A 82 10.66 -16.63 -12.79
CA LYS A 82 9.48 -16.26 -13.57
C LYS A 82 8.42 -15.59 -12.70
N THR A 83 7.66 -14.68 -13.29
CA THR A 83 6.54 -14.04 -12.57
C THR A 83 5.30 -14.89 -12.80
N CYS A 84 4.87 -15.58 -11.77
CA CYS A 84 3.66 -16.38 -11.79
C CYS A 84 2.48 -15.62 -11.21
N TYR A 85 1.29 -15.91 -11.70
CA TYR A 85 0.04 -15.44 -11.14
C TYR A 85 -0.86 -16.61 -10.72
N ARG A 86 -1.65 -16.40 -9.69
CA ARG A 86 -2.69 -17.31 -9.21
C ARG A 86 -3.96 -16.53 -8.93
N SER A 87 -5.06 -17.00 -9.46
CA SER A 87 -6.42 -16.50 -9.23
C SER A 87 -7.31 -17.67 -8.80
N ALA A 88 -8.57 -17.41 -8.47
CA ALA A 88 -9.53 -18.46 -8.09
C ALA A 88 -9.69 -19.53 -9.18
N ASN A 89 -9.62 -19.14 -10.46
CA ASN A 89 -9.96 -19.99 -11.60
C ASN A 89 -8.80 -20.27 -12.56
N SER A 90 -7.61 -19.70 -12.31
CA SER A 90 -6.47 -19.81 -13.24
C SER A 90 -5.14 -19.55 -12.56
N GLN A 91 -4.10 -20.25 -13.02
CA GLN A 91 -2.71 -20.06 -12.64
C GLN A 91 -1.84 -20.08 -13.90
N GLY A 92 -0.74 -19.33 -13.91
CA GLY A 92 0.18 -19.28 -15.05
C GLY A 92 1.45 -18.51 -14.72
N CYS A 93 2.51 -18.73 -15.50
CA CYS A 93 3.80 -18.07 -15.32
C CYS A 93 4.26 -17.43 -16.62
N ASN A 94 4.74 -16.18 -16.53
CA ASN A 94 5.43 -15.47 -17.59
C ASN A 94 6.93 -15.45 -17.27
#